data_AF-A0A928JID6-F1
#
_entry.id   AF-A0A928JID6-F1
#
_cell.length_a   1.000
_cell.length_b   1.000
_cell.length_c   1.000
_cell.angle_alpha   90.00
_cell.angle_beta   90.00
_cell.angle_gamma   90.00
#
_symmetry.space_group_name_H-M   'P 1'
#
loop_
_entity.id
_entity.type
_entity.pdbx_description
1 polymer ?
#
loop_
_entity_poly.entity_id
_entity_poly.type
_entity_poly.pdbx_seq_one_letter_code
_entity_poly.pdbx_strand_id
1 'polypeptide(L)'
;MKKTTVVRAAVIALLLVGFPLFRLIRGGAFVSDRSAERTGVGILWRGVDYIAVTGRCHEGRTVARTKDGWEIDEVQEDPSHTFVVLRDFLDRTLLVREDYEIPQSGEIGLVWWKEEIRRDAEFCRAVGAVLSLAEQDFIWETDEIFAVNERQKMAEVYAAYGDCPVPTVYAGWLGQIDGVWRLTLGIPAEWPEADGKKQIPCFTIPPEYVSIFEKQ
;
A
#
# COMPACT_ATOMS: atom_id res chain seq x y z
N MET A 1 17.62 15.91 -55.32
CA MET A 1 18.27 15.00 -54.35
C MET A 1 18.45 15.55 -52.92
N LYS A 2 18.09 16.80 -52.56
CA LYS A 2 18.29 17.31 -51.18
C LYS A 2 17.14 17.03 -50.18
N LYS A 3 15.89 16.89 -50.65
CA LYS A 3 14.72 16.73 -49.76
C LYS A 3 14.76 15.43 -48.93
N THR A 4 15.19 14.32 -49.52
CA THR A 4 15.19 13.01 -48.85
C THR A 4 16.19 12.92 -47.71
N THR A 5 17.33 13.60 -47.81
CA THR A 5 18.37 13.66 -46.77
C THR A 5 17.95 14.52 -45.59
N VAL A 6 17.26 15.64 -45.85
CA VAL A 6 16.72 16.52 -44.79
C VAL A 6 15.60 15.83 -44.02
N VAL A 7 14.71 15.10 -44.70
CA VAL A 7 13.64 14.32 -44.05
C VAL A 7 14.23 13.20 -43.18
N ARG A 8 15.26 12.48 -43.66
CA ARG A 8 15.94 11.44 -42.87
C ARG A 8 16.65 12.00 -41.64
N ALA A 9 17.33 13.15 -41.77
CA ALA A 9 17.97 13.81 -40.63
C ALA A 9 16.95 14.32 -39.60
N ALA A 10 15.81 14.86 -40.05
CA ALA A 10 14.72 15.28 -39.16
C ALA A 10 14.08 14.10 -38.42
N VAL A 11 13.86 12.96 -39.09
CA VAL A 11 13.33 11.74 -38.46
C VAL A 11 14.32 11.17 -37.44
N ILE A 12 15.61 11.14 -37.76
CA ILE A 12 16.65 10.67 -36.84
C ILE A 12 16.76 11.60 -35.61
N ALA A 13 16.72 12.92 -35.80
CA ALA A 13 16.71 13.87 -34.68
C ALA A 13 15.46 13.74 -33.81
N LEU A 14 14.29 13.51 -34.42
CA LEU A 14 13.03 13.30 -33.71
C LEU A 14 13.03 11.98 -32.92
N LEU A 15 13.70 10.94 -33.42
CA LEU A 15 13.92 9.70 -32.67
C LEU A 15 14.96 9.86 -31.56
N LEU A 16 16.08 10.55 -31.81
CA LEU A 16 17.16 10.72 -30.83
C LEU A 16 16.81 11.67 -29.68
N VAL A 17 15.93 12.64 -29.89
CA VAL A 17 15.49 13.59 -28.84
C VAL A 17 14.07 13.27 -28.35
N GLY A 18 13.17 12.93 -29.27
CA GLY A 18 11.78 12.64 -28.92
C GLY A 18 11.60 11.33 -28.16
N PHE A 19 12.40 10.29 -28.45
CA PHE A 19 12.28 9.02 -27.71
C PHE A 19 12.78 9.11 -26.26
N PRO A 20 13.95 9.73 -25.96
CA PRO A 20 14.36 9.96 -24.58
C PRO A 20 13.41 10.92 -23.84
N LEU A 21 12.95 11.99 -24.49
CA LEU A 21 11.99 12.91 -23.87
C LEU A 21 10.66 12.21 -23.56
N PHE A 22 10.16 11.38 -24.48
CA PHE A 22 8.99 10.54 -24.25
C PHE A 22 9.19 9.55 -23.10
N ARG A 23 10.37 8.93 -22.99
CA ARG A 23 10.74 8.07 -21.86
C ARG A 23 10.76 8.83 -20.54
N LEU A 24 11.27 10.06 -20.52
CA LEU A 24 11.32 10.92 -19.33
C LEU A 24 9.93 11.39 -18.89
N ILE A 25 9.07 11.79 -19.82
CA ILE A 25 7.67 12.14 -19.55
C ILE A 25 6.92 10.90 -19.03
N ARG A 26 7.06 9.76 -19.71
CA ARG A 26 6.42 8.50 -19.31
C ARG A 26 6.94 7.99 -17.97
N GLY A 27 8.18 8.28 -17.62
CA GLY A 27 8.79 7.92 -16.32
C GLY A 27 8.47 8.89 -15.18
N GLY A 28 7.66 9.94 -15.41
CA GLY A 28 7.30 10.91 -14.36
C GLY A 28 8.34 12.01 -14.10
N ALA A 29 9.46 12.04 -14.82
CA ALA A 29 10.49 13.10 -14.66
C ALA A 29 10.00 14.48 -15.13
N PHE A 30 9.00 14.50 -16.02
CA PHE A 30 8.31 15.73 -16.44
C PHE A 30 6.80 15.55 -16.29
N VAL A 31 6.21 16.29 -15.35
CA VAL A 31 4.78 16.27 -15.05
C VAL A 31 4.15 17.57 -15.55
N SER A 32 3.25 17.47 -16.51
CA SER A 32 2.55 18.62 -17.11
C SER A 32 1.22 18.93 -16.42
N ASP A 33 0.58 17.94 -15.80
CA ASP A 33 -0.69 18.12 -15.11
C ASP A 33 -0.47 18.85 -13.78
N ARG A 34 -0.94 20.10 -13.72
CA ARG A 34 -0.94 20.95 -12.52
C ARG A 34 -2.34 21.38 -12.09
N SER A 35 -3.35 20.59 -12.49
CA SER A 35 -4.76 20.92 -12.28
C SER A 35 -5.25 20.63 -10.87
N ALA A 36 -4.49 19.87 -10.07
CA ALA A 36 -4.90 19.49 -8.74
C ALA A 36 -4.82 20.66 -7.75
N GLU A 37 -5.80 20.72 -6.85
CA GLU A 37 -5.88 21.68 -5.76
C GLU A 37 -5.99 20.94 -4.43
N ARG A 38 -5.28 21.40 -3.41
CA ARG A 38 -5.36 20.79 -2.07
C ARG A 38 -6.66 21.19 -1.37
N THR A 39 -7.28 20.22 -0.70
CA THR A 39 -8.49 20.38 0.12
C THR A 39 -8.25 19.78 1.50
N GLY A 40 -7.60 20.55 2.39
CA GLY A 40 -7.18 20.05 3.71
C GLY A 40 -6.14 18.93 3.59
N VAL A 41 -6.51 17.73 4.04
CA VAL A 41 -5.68 16.50 3.92
C VAL A 41 -5.88 15.78 2.57
N GLY A 42 -6.85 16.21 1.75
CA GLY A 42 -7.17 15.65 0.45
C GLY A 42 -6.78 16.54 -0.72
N ILE A 43 -7.27 16.18 -1.91
CA ILE A 43 -7.14 16.97 -3.14
C ILE A 43 -8.43 16.94 -3.97
N LEU A 44 -8.67 18.00 -4.74
CA LEU A 44 -9.56 17.99 -5.89
C LEU A 44 -8.70 17.82 -7.15
N TRP A 45 -8.86 16.71 -7.87
CA TRP A 45 -8.12 16.44 -9.09
C TRP A 45 -9.03 15.87 -10.18
N ARG A 46 -8.98 16.46 -11.38
CA ARG A 46 -9.83 16.09 -12.53
C ARG A 46 -11.34 16.12 -12.23
N GLY A 47 -11.76 17.04 -11.37
CA GLY A 47 -13.16 17.19 -10.97
C GLY A 47 -13.66 16.11 -10.00
N VAL A 48 -12.75 15.39 -9.36
CA VAL A 48 -13.06 14.37 -8.35
C VAL A 48 -12.31 14.71 -7.06
N ASP A 49 -13.03 14.66 -5.94
CA ASP A 49 -12.43 14.81 -4.61
C ASP A 49 -11.78 13.49 -4.19
N TYR A 50 -10.61 13.61 -3.57
CA TYR A 50 -9.82 12.52 -3.03
C TYR A 50 -9.61 12.76 -1.54
N ILE A 51 -9.95 11.77 -0.73
CA ILE A 51 -9.90 11.83 0.73
C ILE A 51 -8.84 10.88 1.29
N ALA A 52 -8.29 11.21 2.45
CA ALA A 52 -7.26 10.41 3.10
C ALA A 52 -7.81 9.08 3.61
N VAL A 53 -7.03 8.01 3.41
CA VAL A 53 -7.36 6.67 3.89
C VAL A 53 -6.12 5.95 4.39
N THR A 54 -6.31 4.98 5.27
CA THR A 54 -5.25 4.06 5.69
C THR A 54 -5.07 2.95 4.66
N GLY A 55 -3.84 2.48 4.50
CA GLY A 55 -3.55 1.33 3.65
C GLY A 55 -2.08 1.18 3.36
N ARG A 56 -1.75 0.17 2.56
CA ARG A 56 -0.39 -0.08 2.09
C ARG A 56 -0.41 -0.34 0.60
N CYS A 57 0.53 0.26 -0.12
CA CYS A 57 0.64 0.14 -1.56
C CYS A 57 2.06 0.45 -2.01
N HIS A 58 2.39 0.06 -3.23
CA HIS A 58 3.59 0.52 -3.89
C HIS A 58 3.30 1.80 -4.66
N GLU A 59 4.15 2.81 -4.45
CA GLU A 59 4.09 4.05 -5.21
C GLU A 59 4.66 3.83 -6.61
N GLY A 60 3.95 4.34 -7.60
CA GLY A 60 4.40 4.41 -8.98
C GLY A 60 5.00 5.78 -9.29
N ARG A 61 4.90 6.20 -10.55
CA ARG A 61 5.43 7.50 -10.98
C ARG A 61 4.51 8.65 -10.60
N THR A 62 5.06 9.86 -10.56
CA THR A 62 4.27 11.09 -10.47
C THR A 62 3.43 11.33 -11.73
N VAL A 63 2.14 11.53 -11.54
CA VAL A 63 1.14 11.73 -12.60
C VAL A 63 0.56 13.14 -12.62
N ALA A 64 0.57 13.85 -11.49
CA ALA A 64 0.16 15.24 -11.40
C ALA A 64 0.93 15.95 -10.28
N ARG A 65 0.83 17.28 -10.26
CA ARG A 65 1.26 18.11 -9.14
C ARG A 65 0.15 19.08 -8.75
N THR A 66 0.09 19.43 -7.48
CA THR A 66 -0.77 20.54 -7.05
C THR A 66 -0.13 21.88 -7.44
N LYS A 67 -0.91 22.96 -7.43
CA LYS A 67 -0.39 24.32 -7.71
C LYS A 67 0.71 24.76 -6.74
N ASP A 68 0.66 24.30 -5.49
CA ASP A 68 1.63 24.56 -4.43
C ASP A 68 2.80 23.56 -4.40
N GLY A 69 2.84 22.62 -5.35
CA GLY A 69 4.05 21.82 -5.62
C GLY A 69 4.08 20.41 -5.04
N TRP A 70 3.00 19.95 -4.39
CA TRP A 70 2.87 18.56 -3.94
C TRP A 70 2.81 17.61 -5.14
N GLU A 71 3.37 16.43 -4.97
CA GLU A 71 3.38 15.37 -5.96
C GLU A 71 2.17 14.47 -5.76
N ILE A 72 1.57 14.05 -6.88
CA ILE A 72 0.49 13.07 -6.92
C ILE A 72 1.03 11.89 -7.70
N ASP A 73 1.30 10.80 -6.99
CA ASP A 73 1.89 9.59 -7.53
C ASP A 73 0.80 8.53 -7.75
N GLU A 74 0.94 7.76 -8.83
CA GLU A 74 0.05 6.62 -9.09
C GLU A 74 0.30 5.51 -8.06
N VAL A 75 -0.70 4.68 -7.80
CA VAL A 75 -0.54 3.44 -7.05
C VAL A 75 -0.32 2.31 -8.05
N GLN A 76 0.76 1.54 -7.91
CA GLN A 76 1.12 0.52 -8.91
C GLN A 76 0.04 -0.56 -9.09
N GLU A 77 -0.65 -0.90 -8.00
CA GLU A 77 -1.74 -1.88 -8.00
C GLU A 77 -3.04 -1.34 -8.62
N ASP A 78 -3.14 -0.03 -8.84
CA ASP A 78 -4.36 0.63 -9.30
C ASP A 78 -4.11 1.55 -10.53
N PRO A 79 -4.13 0.98 -11.74
CA PRO A 79 -3.96 1.77 -12.97
C PRO A 79 -5.14 2.73 -13.25
N SER A 80 -6.26 2.61 -12.53
CA SER A 80 -7.43 3.46 -12.71
C SER A 80 -7.34 4.80 -11.97
N HIS A 81 -6.36 4.94 -11.07
CA HIS A 81 -6.21 6.07 -10.15
C HIS A 81 -7.46 6.29 -9.27
N THR A 82 -8.10 5.19 -8.86
CA THR A 82 -9.06 5.19 -7.76
C THR A 82 -8.35 5.57 -6.46
N PHE A 83 -7.12 5.11 -6.28
CA PHE A 83 -6.18 5.50 -5.25
C PHE A 83 -5.01 6.25 -5.86
N VAL A 84 -4.51 7.24 -5.12
CA VAL A 84 -3.29 8.00 -5.45
C VAL A 84 -2.53 8.27 -4.17
N VAL A 85 -1.24 8.54 -4.28
CA VAL A 85 -0.43 8.98 -3.14
C VAL A 85 -0.15 10.46 -3.30
N LEU A 86 -0.57 11.26 -2.32
CA LEU A 86 -0.19 12.66 -2.19
C LEU A 86 1.10 12.73 -1.38
N ARG A 87 2.11 13.39 -1.93
CA ARG A 87 3.46 13.41 -1.37
C ARG A 87 4.06 14.81 -1.34
N ASP A 88 4.73 15.12 -0.24
CA ASP A 88 5.77 16.14 -0.22
C ASP A 88 7.10 15.53 0.25
N PHE A 89 8.05 16.39 0.60
CA PHE A 89 9.36 15.94 1.05
C PHE A 89 9.33 15.14 2.36
N LEU A 90 8.37 15.41 3.25
CA LEU A 90 8.29 14.84 4.61
C LEU A 90 7.13 13.85 4.78
N ASP A 91 6.04 14.09 4.07
CA ASP A 91 4.76 13.46 4.28
C ASP A 91 4.31 12.66 3.05
N ARG A 92 3.63 11.56 3.34
CA ARG A 92 3.00 10.66 2.38
C ARG A 92 1.59 10.38 2.86
N THR A 93 0.60 10.60 2.01
CA THR A 93 -0.80 10.30 2.32
C THR A 93 -1.43 9.49 1.19
N LEU A 94 -1.91 8.30 1.51
CA LEU A 94 -2.74 7.53 0.59
C LEU A 94 -4.12 8.19 0.53
N LEU A 95 -4.55 8.52 -0.68
CA LEU A 95 -5.87 9.07 -0.95
C LEU A 95 -6.68 8.11 -1.81
N VAL A 96 -7.99 8.14 -1.64
CA VAL A 96 -8.97 7.42 -2.45
C VAL A 96 -9.98 8.42 -2.99
N ARG A 97 -10.53 8.18 -4.19
CA ARG A 97 -11.67 8.96 -4.69
C ARG A 97 -12.81 8.90 -3.67
N GLU A 98 -13.41 10.05 -3.36
CA GLU A 98 -14.53 10.13 -2.41
C GLU A 98 -15.76 9.36 -2.90
N ASP A 99 -15.92 9.21 -4.22
CA ASP A 99 -17.02 8.46 -4.84
C ASP A 99 -16.79 6.93 -4.91
N TYR A 100 -15.66 6.43 -4.40
CA TYR A 100 -15.36 5.01 -4.36
C TYR A 100 -15.65 4.41 -2.99
N GLU A 101 -16.51 3.39 -2.96
CA GLU A 101 -16.82 2.65 -1.73
C GLU A 101 -15.81 1.52 -1.51
N ILE A 102 -14.97 1.66 -0.47
CA ILE A 102 -13.98 0.64 -0.12
C ILE A 102 -14.69 -0.55 0.54
N PRO A 103 -14.61 -1.77 -0.03
CA PRO A 103 -15.19 -2.96 0.59
C PRO A 103 -14.58 -3.25 1.96
N GLN A 104 -15.43 -3.34 2.99
CA GLN A 104 -15.02 -3.61 4.38
C GLN A 104 -15.17 -5.07 4.80
N SER A 105 -15.78 -5.91 3.95
CA SER A 105 -15.99 -7.33 4.22
C SER A 105 -16.12 -8.12 2.91
N GLY A 106 -16.01 -9.44 2.98
CA GLY A 106 -16.11 -10.35 1.84
C GLY A 106 -14.92 -11.30 1.77
N GLU A 107 -14.66 -11.85 0.58
CA GLU A 107 -13.44 -12.61 0.33
C GLU A 107 -12.25 -11.67 0.26
N ILE A 108 -11.13 -12.05 0.88
CA ILE A 108 -9.86 -11.32 0.78
C ILE A 108 -9.22 -11.68 -0.55
N GLY A 109 -9.07 -10.68 -1.44
CA GLY A 109 -8.44 -10.86 -2.74
C GLY A 109 -6.95 -10.48 -2.74
N LEU A 110 -6.52 -9.68 -1.76
CA LEU A 110 -5.21 -9.05 -1.77
C LEU A 110 -4.74 -8.72 -0.35
N VAL A 111 -3.48 -9.02 -0.04
CA VAL A 111 -2.89 -8.83 1.29
C VAL A 111 -1.54 -8.13 1.17
N TRP A 112 -1.31 -7.09 1.97
CA TRP A 112 0.03 -6.54 2.21
C TRP A 112 0.67 -7.29 3.37
N TRP A 113 1.83 -7.90 3.16
CA TRP A 113 2.59 -8.55 4.23
C TRP A 113 4.08 -8.63 3.88
N LYS A 114 4.94 -8.35 4.86
CA LYS A 114 6.41 -8.24 4.68
C LYS A 114 6.80 -7.28 3.54
N GLU A 115 6.17 -6.10 3.51
CA GLU A 115 6.40 -5.06 2.49
C GLU A 115 6.05 -5.46 1.05
N GLU A 116 5.30 -6.55 0.87
CA GLU A 116 4.94 -7.09 -0.44
C GLU A 116 3.42 -7.24 -0.58
N ILE A 117 2.93 -7.09 -1.81
CA ILE A 117 1.53 -7.35 -2.16
C ILE A 117 1.38 -8.80 -2.59
N ARG A 118 0.60 -9.57 -1.84
CA ARG A 118 0.29 -10.97 -2.09
C ARG A 118 -1.12 -11.10 -2.67
N ARG A 119 -1.22 -11.80 -3.80
CA ARG A 119 -2.48 -12.16 -4.49
C ARG A 119 -2.65 -13.68 -4.62
N ASP A 120 -1.78 -14.44 -3.96
CA ASP A 120 -1.88 -15.90 -3.98
C ASP A 120 -3.18 -16.33 -3.27
N ALA A 121 -3.98 -17.15 -3.97
CA ALA A 121 -5.32 -17.49 -3.49
C ALA A 121 -5.28 -18.40 -2.26
N GLU A 122 -4.28 -19.26 -2.12
CA GLU A 122 -4.10 -20.08 -0.91
C GLU A 122 -3.75 -19.21 0.29
N PHE A 123 -2.81 -18.29 0.12
CA PHE A 123 -2.41 -17.33 1.14
C PHE A 123 -3.56 -16.41 1.57
N CYS A 124 -4.28 -15.80 0.62
CA CYS A 124 -5.38 -14.89 0.94
C CYS A 124 -6.53 -15.61 1.68
N ARG A 125 -6.85 -16.86 1.29
CA ARG A 125 -7.81 -17.69 2.03
C ARG A 125 -7.33 -18.04 3.43
N ALA A 126 -6.04 -18.36 3.60
CA ALA A 126 -5.48 -18.65 4.92
C ALA A 126 -5.56 -17.43 5.85
N VAL A 127 -5.23 -16.23 5.34
CA VAL A 127 -5.38 -14.97 6.09
C VAL A 127 -6.85 -14.75 6.45
N GLY A 128 -7.78 -14.89 5.51
CA GLY A 128 -9.21 -14.74 5.77
C GLY A 128 -9.73 -15.71 6.83
N ALA A 129 -9.34 -16.99 6.75
CA ALA A 129 -9.69 -18.01 7.74
C ALA A 129 -9.15 -17.67 9.14
N VAL A 130 -7.86 -17.32 9.24
CA VAL A 130 -7.23 -16.90 10.50
C VAL A 130 -7.95 -15.71 11.10
N LEU A 131 -8.26 -14.67 10.30
CA LEU A 131 -8.97 -13.49 10.79
C LEU A 131 -10.38 -13.82 11.28
N SER A 132 -11.08 -14.74 10.61
CA SER A 132 -12.43 -15.17 11.04
C SER A 132 -12.45 -16.00 12.33
N LEU A 133 -11.34 -16.70 12.62
CA LEU A 133 -11.19 -17.56 13.81
C LEU A 133 -10.54 -16.81 14.98
N ALA A 134 -10.04 -15.60 14.75
CA ALA A 134 -9.20 -14.90 15.70
C ALA A 134 -9.96 -14.50 16.96
N GLU A 135 -9.66 -15.20 18.05
CA GLU A 135 -10.09 -14.86 19.41
C GLU A 135 -8.85 -14.74 20.30
N GLN A 136 -8.89 -13.85 21.28
CA GLN A 136 -7.75 -13.66 22.17
C GLN A 136 -7.48 -14.94 22.99
N ASP A 137 -6.28 -15.50 22.87
CA ASP A 137 -5.81 -16.66 23.65
C ASP A 137 -4.50 -16.41 24.40
N PHE A 138 -3.82 -15.31 24.07
CA PHE A 138 -2.52 -14.95 24.61
C PHE A 138 -2.42 -13.43 24.77
N ILE A 139 -1.72 -12.98 25.81
CA ILE A 139 -1.32 -11.57 25.94
C ILE A 139 0.20 -11.53 25.87
N TRP A 140 0.71 -10.73 24.94
CA TRP A 140 2.13 -10.51 24.78
C TRP A 140 2.53 -9.18 25.41
N GLU A 141 3.49 -9.23 26.34
CA GLU A 141 4.04 -8.03 26.96
C GLU A 141 5.33 -7.60 26.27
N THR A 142 5.38 -6.37 25.76
CA THR A 142 6.57 -5.85 25.08
C THR A 142 6.71 -4.35 25.26
N ASP A 143 7.94 -3.86 25.18
CA ASP A 143 8.24 -2.43 25.09
C ASP A 143 7.90 -1.90 23.69
N GLU A 144 8.16 -2.71 22.65
CA GLU A 144 7.97 -2.33 21.25
C GLU A 144 7.36 -3.46 20.42
N ILE A 145 6.33 -3.11 19.64
CA ILE A 145 5.58 -4.06 18.81
C ILE A 145 6.18 -4.23 17.40
N PHE A 146 7.13 -3.35 17.08
CA PHE A 146 7.81 -3.27 15.80
C PHE A 146 9.24 -3.85 15.85
N ALA A 147 9.73 -4.20 17.04
CA ALA A 147 11.09 -4.69 17.20
C ALA A 147 11.26 -6.05 16.48
N VAL A 148 12.15 -6.11 15.50
CA VAL A 148 12.54 -7.39 14.89
C VAL A 148 13.73 -7.92 15.68
N ASN A 149 13.53 -8.98 16.45
CA ASN A 149 14.57 -9.61 17.26
C ASN A 149 14.43 -11.15 17.24
N GLU A 150 15.29 -11.86 17.96
CA GLU A 150 15.27 -13.32 17.96
C GLU A 150 13.93 -13.91 18.47
N ARG A 151 13.22 -13.19 19.34
CA ARG A 151 11.94 -13.59 19.92
C ARG A 151 10.73 -13.10 19.12
N GLN A 152 10.89 -12.09 18.27
CA GLN A 152 9.80 -11.41 17.59
C GLN A 152 10.13 -11.19 16.12
N LYS A 153 9.35 -11.87 15.26
CA LYS A 153 9.42 -11.75 13.80
C LYS A 153 8.02 -11.53 13.26
N MET A 154 7.49 -10.35 13.53
CA MET A 154 6.14 -9.94 13.18
C MET A 154 6.18 -8.98 11.99
N ALA A 155 5.24 -9.11 11.06
CA ALA A 155 5.07 -8.16 9.97
C ALA A 155 3.62 -7.68 9.90
N GLU A 156 3.46 -6.41 9.59
CA GLU A 156 2.17 -5.75 9.48
C GLU A 156 1.34 -6.38 8.37
N VAL A 157 0.04 -6.55 8.62
CA VAL A 157 -0.92 -7.09 7.66
C VAL A 157 -1.99 -6.05 7.39
N TYR A 158 -2.18 -5.75 6.11
CA TYR A 158 -3.40 -5.13 5.61
C TYR A 158 -4.08 -6.08 4.63
N ALA A 159 -5.41 -6.08 4.61
CA ALA A 159 -6.22 -6.83 3.67
C ALA A 159 -7.05 -5.90 2.78
N ALA A 160 -7.35 -6.38 1.57
CA ALA A 160 -8.33 -5.81 0.67
C ALA A 160 -9.41 -6.86 0.39
N TYR A 161 -10.67 -6.47 0.54
CA TYR A 161 -11.81 -7.34 0.23
C TYR A 161 -12.28 -7.13 -1.21
N GLY A 162 -12.76 -8.21 -1.83
CA GLY A 162 -13.24 -8.20 -3.22
C GLY A 162 -12.15 -7.73 -4.19
N ASP A 163 -12.55 -6.92 -5.16
CA ASP A 163 -11.68 -6.40 -6.21
C ASP A 163 -10.98 -5.07 -5.82
N CYS A 164 -10.93 -4.74 -4.52
CA CYS A 164 -10.25 -3.53 -4.06
C CYS A 164 -8.75 -3.60 -4.40
N PRO A 165 -8.20 -2.64 -5.17
CA PRO A 165 -6.83 -2.74 -5.67
C PRO A 165 -5.77 -2.50 -4.58
N VAL A 166 -6.16 -1.91 -3.44
CA VAL A 166 -5.27 -1.53 -2.35
C VAL A 166 -5.72 -2.16 -1.02
N PRO A 167 -4.83 -2.79 -0.23
CA PRO A 167 -5.08 -3.20 1.14
C PRO A 167 -5.29 -2.00 2.06
N THR A 168 -6.54 -1.75 2.43
CA THR A 168 -6.94 -0.60 3.26
C THR A 168 -7.38 -1.00 4.67
N VAL A 169 -7.67 -2.29 4.90
CA VAL A 169 -8.14 -2.79 6.19
C VAL A 169 -6.96 -3.31 6.99
N TYR A 170 -6.64 -2.62 8.10
CA TYR A 170 -5.63 -3.09 9.03
C TYR A 170 -6.09 -4.39 9.71
N ALA A 171 -5.25 -5.42 9.65
CA ALA A 171 -5.57 -6.74 10.17
C ALA A 171 -4.71 -7.15 11.38
N GLY A 172 -3.76 -6.31 11.80
CA GLY A 172 -2.82 -6.60 12.88
C GLY A 172 -1.41 -6.88 12.37
N TRP A 173 -0.65 -7.61 13.18
CA TRP A 173 0.69 -8.09 12.88
C TRP A 173 0.67 -9.61 12.93
N LEU A 174 1.23 -10.24 11.89
CA LEU A 174 1.30 -11.68 11.73
C LEU A 174 2.76 -12.12 11.67
N GLY A 175 3.11 -13.14 12.45
CA GLY A 175 4.47 -13.66 12.50
C GLY A 175 4.71 -14.54 13.71
N GLN A 176 5.95 -14.56 14.20
CA GLN A 176 6.33 -15.40 15.34
C GLN A 176 6.64 -14.58 16.60
N ILE A 177 6.15 -15.07 17.74
CA ILE A 177 6.53 -14.65 19.09
C ILE A 177 7.02 -15.90 19.84
N ASP A 178 8.27 -15.89 20.30
CA ASP A 178 8.95 -17.03 20.93
C ASP A 178 8.86 -18.33 20.10
N GLY A 179 8.95 -18.21 18.77
CA GLY A 179 8.86 -19.33 17.82
C GLY A 179 7.43 -19.83 17.54
N VAL A 180 6.41 -19.26 18.18
CA VAL A 180 5.01 -19.61 17.96
C VAL A 180 4.37 -18.60 17.00
N TRP A 181 3.70 -19.08 15.95
CA TRP A 181 2.98 -18.22 15.02
C TRP A 181 1.75 -17.60 15.68
N ARG A 182 1.67 -16.27 15.63
CA ARG A 182 0.61 -15.48 16.25
C ARG A 182 0.15 -14.33 15.36
N LEU A 183 -1.09 -13.90 15.60
CA LEU A 183 -1.67 -12.67 15.09
C LEU A 183 -1.97 -11.73 16.27
N THR A 184 -1.59 -10.46 16.18
CA THR A 184 -2.03 -9.44 17.16
C THR A 184 -3.45 -8.98 16.87
N LEU A 185 -4.23 -8.72 17.90
CA LEU A 185 -5.61 -8.25 17.78
C LEU A 185 -5.74 -6.79 18.25
N GLY A 186 -6.68 -6.06 17.66
CA GLY A 186 -6.93 -4.65 17.94
C GLY A 186 -5.94 -3.70 17.23
N ILE A 187 -6.16 -2.40 17.40
CA ILE A 187 -5.33 -1.36 16.79
C ILE A 187 -4.27 -0.84 17.78
N PRO A 188 -3.05 -0.50 17.32
CA PRO A 188 -1.95 -0.12 18.21
C PRO A 188 -2.24 1.05 19.16
N ALA A 189 -3.13 1.96 18.77
CA ALA A 189 -3.51 3.13 19.57
C ALA A 189 -4.37 2.77 20.81
N GLU A 190 -4.93 1.56 20.86
CA GLU A 190 -5.86 1.11 21.90
C GLU A 190 -5.23 0.10 22.87
N TRP A 191 -4.01 -0.36 22.60
CA TRP A 191 -3.41 -1.40 23.44
C TRP A 191 -3.07 -0.87 24.83
N PRO A 192 -3.52 -1.56 25.90
CA PRO A 192 -3.28 -1.13 27.26
C PRO A 192 -1.80 -1.25 27.62
N GLU A 193 -1.38 -0.44 28.59
CA GLU A 193 -0.06 -0.53 29.19
C GLU A 193 -0.18 -0.98 30.65
N ALA A 194 0.68 -1.93 31.05
CA ALA A 194 0.82 -2.36 32.43
C ALA A 194 2.32 -2.50 32.75
N ASP A 195 2.73 -1.97 33.90
CA ASP A 195 4.12 -1.97 34.37
C ASP A 195 5.14 -1.41 33.34
N GLY A 196 4.71 -0.41 32.56
CA GLY A 196 5.54 0.23 31.52
C GLY A 196 5.66 -0.56 30.22
N LYS A 197 4.92 -1.67 30.07
CA LYS A 197 4.89 -2.51 28.87
C LYS A 197 3.52 -2.48 28.20
N LYS A 198 3.51 -2.57 26.87
CA LYS A 198 2.30 -2.78 26.08
C LYS A 198 1.81 -4.20 26.25
N GLN A 199 0.52 -4.33 26.45
CA GLN A 199 -0.20 -5.59 26.63
C GLN A 199 -0.97 -5.88 25.35
N ILE A 200 -0.44 -6.76 24.51
CA ILE A 200 -0.96 -6.98 23.15
C ILE A 200 -1.77 -8.27 23.13
N PRO A 201 -3.10 -8.18 22.94
CA PRO A 201 -3.93 -9.35 22.70
C PRO A 201 -3.45 -10.07 21.45
N CYS A 202 -3.28 -11.37 21.54
CA CYS A 202 -2.83 -12.21 20.45
C CYS A 202 -3.74 -13.43 20.31
N PHE A 203 -3.74 -13.96 19.10
CA PHE A 203 -4.33 -15.23 18.73
C PHE A 203 -3.23 -16.17 18.22
N THR A 204 -3.21 -17.41 18.69
CA THR A 204 -2.28 -18.44 18.19
C THR A 204 -2.79 -19.01 16.88
N ILE A 205 -1.95 -18.96 15.85
CA ILE A 205 -2.30 -19.45 14.52
C ILE A 205 -2.43 -20.98 14.54
N PRO A 206 -3.55 -21.55 14.07
CA PRO A 206 -3.72 -22.99 13.97
C PRO A 206 -2.64 -23.64 13.08
N PRO A 207 -2.07 -24.80 13.47
CA PRO A 207 -0.95 -25.44 12.76
C PRO A 207 -1.19 -25.69 11.27
N GLU A 208 -2.42 -25.94 10.86
CA GLU A 208 -2.81 -26.16 9.46
C GLU A 208 -2.50 -24.96 8.55
N TYR A 209 -2.53 -23.73 9.09
CA TYR A 209 -2.23 -22.52 8.33
C TYR A 209 -0.75 -22.12 8.39
N VAL A 210 -0.01 -22.57 9.41
CA VAL A 210 1.41 -22.23 9.60
C VAL A 210 2.25 -22.57 8.37
N SER A 211 2.04 -23.74 7.79
CA SER A 211 2.79 -24.19 6.61
C SER A 211 2.59 -23.30 5.38
N ILE A 212 1.48 -22.55 5.30
CA ILE A 212 1.20 -21.60 4.22
C ILE A 212 2.03 -20.34 4.43
N PHE A 213 2.14 -19.84 5.67
CA PHE A 213 2.89 -18.64 6.00
C PHE A 213 4.42 -18.84 5.93
N GLU A 214 4.91 -20.04 6.23
CA GLU A 214 6.34 -20.37 6.17
C GLU A 214 6.89 -20.46 4.75
N LYS A 215 6.05 -20.71 3.75
CA LYS A 215 6.46 -20.86 2.33
C LYS A 215 6.73 -19.53 1.61
N GLN A 216 6.47 -18.39 2.26
CA GLN A 216 6.27 -17.07 1.62
C GLN A 216 7.38 -16.05 1.85
#